data_AF-A0A2C9EHC9-F1
#
_entry.id   AF-A0A2C9EHC9-F1
#
_cell.length_a   1.000
_cell.length_b   1.000
_cell.length_c   1.000
_cell.angle_alpha   90.00
_cell.angle_beta   90.00
_cell.angle_gamma   90.00
#
_symmetry.space_group_name_H-M   'P 1'
#
loop_
_entity.id
_entity.type
_entity.pdbx_description
1 polymer ?
#
loop_
_entity_poly.entity_id
_entity_poly.type
_entity_poly.pdbx_seq_one_letter_code
_entity_poly.pdbx_strand_id
1 'polypeptide(L)'
;MPYQSNDLLSRHFQSNGVDLTNQVEAQLNQIAPNSPNLPLYRDMVLTVLRMAEDDLNRWNAKITLQALRELEHAFRVLEQFKGRRKVTVFGSARTPSEHPLYAMAQELGAALARSDLMVITGAGGGIMAAAHDGAGLEHSLGFNITLPFEQHANPTVGGTENLLSFHFFFTRKLFFVKEADALVLCPGGFGTLDEALEVLTLIQTGKSPLVPVVLLDMPGGQFWQGALDFIHNQLEANRYILPSDMKLVRLVHSTEEAVQEIQQFYANFHSSRWLKQQFVIRMNYNLNEQALEQMQTAFADLCLSGQFQQHAYSGEEHDEVQFSHLARLSFAFNARDNGRLRELIDFINLPENWARPQPQTTQRARETSKAN
;
A
#
# COMPACT_ATOMS: atom_id res chain seq x y z
N MET A 1 -2.65 4.07 -12.53
CA MET A 1 -3.17 5.05 -13.52
C MET A 1 -3.06 4.41 -14.89
N PRO A 2 -4.08 4.50 -15.78
CA PRO A 2 -3.94 4.03 -17.14
C PRO A 2 -2.86 4.85 -17.86
N TYR A 3 -1.98 4.18 -18.60
CA TYR A 3 -0.99 4.86 -19.43
C TYR A 3 -1.69 5.69 -20.52
N GLN A 4 -1.29 6.96 -20.63
CA GLN A 4 -1.68 7.83 -21.72
C GLN A 4 -0.41 8.23 -22.47
N SER A 5 -0.29 7.76 -23.71
CA SER A 5 0.84 8.09 -24.59
C SER A 5 0.95 9.61 -24.76
N ASN A 6 2.16 10.15 -24.68
CA ASN A 6 2.42 11.55 -24.97
C ASN A 6 2.59 11.77 -26.48
N ASP A 7 1.47 11.65 -27.20
CA ASP A 7 1.45 11.78 -28.67
C ASP A 7 1.90 13.16 -29.15
N LEU A 8 1.72 14.20 -28.33
CA LEU A 8 2.18 15.56 -28.64
C LEU A 8 3.71 15.64 -28.64
N LEU A 9 4.37 15.01 -27.67
CA LEU A 9 5.83 15.00 -27.58
C LEU A 9 6.45 14.18 -28.72
N SER A 10 5.84 13.03 -29.04
CA SER A 10 6.25 12.20 -30.17
C SER A 10 6.13 12.97 -31.50
N ARG A 11 5.04 13.71 -31.71
CA ARG A 11 4.84 14.55 -32.90
C ARG A 11 5.80 15.73 -32.95
N HIS A 12 6.09 16.37 -31.82
CA HIS A 12 7.03 17.50 -31.72
C HIS A 12 8.39 17.14 -32.31
N PHE A 13 8.96 16.01 -31.90
CA PHE A 13 10.25 15.57 -32.43
C PHE A 13 10.18 15.09 -33.88
N GLN A 14 9.08 14.43 -34.30
CA GLN A 14 8.86 14.08 -35.71
C GLN A 14 8.78 15.31 -36.63
N SER A 15 8.15 16.40 -36.20
CA SER A 15 8.03 17.63 -36.99
C SER A 15 9.33 18.43 -37.10
N ASN A 16 10.28 18.25 -36.16
CA ASN A 16 11.57 18.96 -36.17
C ASN A 16 12.63 18.29 -37.05
N GLY A 17 12.26 17.28 -37.85
CA GLY A 17 13.11 16.71 -38.89
C GLY A 17 14.20 15.75 -38.41
N VAL A 18 14.20 15.37 -37.12
CA VAL A 18 15.09 14.33 -36.57
C VAL A 18 14.24 13.16 -36.13
N ASP A 19 14.53 11.97 -36.65
CA ASP A 19 13.81 10.73 -36.31
C ASP A 19 14.22 10.18 -34.92
N LEU A 20 14.16 11.03 -33.90
CA LEU A 20 14.56 10.70 -32.53
C LEU A 20 13.66 9.61 -31.95
N THR A 21 12.36 9.62 -32.28
CA THR A 21 11.41 8.62 -31.79
C THR A 21 11.80 7.22 -32.23
N ASN A 22 12.04 6.97 -33.52
CA ASN A 22 12.43 5.64 -33.98
C ASN A 22 13.83 5.26 -33.52
N GLN A 23 14.76 6.22 -33.37
CA GLN A 23 16.10 5.95 -32.81
C GLN A 23 16.02 5.49 -31.35
N VAL A 24 15.21 6.17 -30.52
CA VAL A 24 14.97 5.78 -29.12
C VAL A 24 14.32 4.41 -29.07
N GLU A 25 13.28 4.15 -29.87
CA GLU A 25 12.64 2.84 -29.91
C GLU A 25 13.60 1.73 -30.36
N ALA A 26 14.47 1.99 -31.34
CA ALA A 26 15.48 1.03 -31.77
C ALA A 26 16.46 0.67 -30.65
N GLN A 27 16.93 1.66 -29.89
CA GLN A 27 17.80 1.42 -28.73
C GLN A 27 17.08 0.65 -27.62
N LEU A 28 15.83 1.02 -27.30
CA LEU A 28 15.05 0.33 -26.28
C LEU A 28 14.76 -1.14 -26.66
N ASN A 29 14.46 -1.40 -27.93
CA ASN A 29 14.25 -2.75 -28.44
C ASN A 29 15.51 -3.63 -28.39
N GLN A 30 16.72 -3.04 -28.47
CA GLN A 30 17.96 -3.79 -28.28
C GLN A 30 18.14 -4.27 -26.84
N ILE A 31 17.65 -3.49 -25.86
CA ILE A 31 17.81 -3.79 -24.43
C ILE A 31 16.68 -4.68 -23.90
N ALA A 32 15.43 -4.41 -24.29
CA ALA A 32 14.24 -5.08 -23.77
C ALA A 32 13.27 -5.47 -24.91
N PRO A 33 13.68 -6.38 -25.82
CA PRO A 33 12.86 -6.76 -26.97
C PRO A 33 11.51 -7.33 -26.52
N ASN A 34 10.44 -6.90 -27.19
CA ASN A 34 9.05 -7.33 -26.93
C ASN A 34 8.52 -6.99 -25.52
N SER A 35 9.17 -6.11 -24.78
CA SER A 35 8.67 -5.69 -23.47
C SER A 35 7.37 -4.88 -23.64
N PRO A 36 6.30 -5.19 -22.86
CA PRO A 36 5.07 -4.38 -22.88
C PRO A 36 5.31 -2.96 -22.36
N ASN A 37 6.44 -2.72 -21.70
CA ASN A 37 6.81 -1.43 -21.13
C ASN A 37 7.56 -0.51 -22.11
N LEU A 38 7.86 -0.96 -23.34
CA LEU A 38 8.57 -0.14 -24.34
C LEU A 38 7.96 1.26 -24.56
N PRO A 39 6.62 1.43 -24.65
CA PRO A 39 6.03 2.77 -24.77
C PRO A 39 6.34 3.66 -23.56
N LEU A 40 6.34 3.11 -22.34
CA LEU A 40 6.67 3.86 -21.12
C LEU A 40 8.11 4.36 -21.14
N TYR A 41 9.06 3.47 -21.46
CA TYR A 41 10.48 3.83 -21.52
C TYR A 41 10.76 4.86 -22.61
N ARG A 42 10.11 4.73 -23.77
CA ARG A 42 10.21 5.70 -24.86
C ARG A 42 9.77 7.09 -24.40
N ASP A 43 8.60 7.19 -23.79
CA ASP A 43 8.06 8.47 -23.33
C ASP A 43 8.95 9.10 -22.23
N MET A 44 9.54 8.28 -21.34
CA MET A 44 10.54 8.74 -20.37
C MET A 44 11.79 9.34 -21.05
N VAL A 45 12.36 8.65 -22.05
CA VAL A 45 13.54 9.14 -22.77
C VAL A 45 13.22 10.40 -23.57
N LEU A 46 12.10 10.43 -24.30
CA LEU A 46 11.66 11.63 -25.03
C LEU A 46 11.46 12.83 -24.09
N THR A 47 10.97 12.60 -22.86
CA THR A 47 10.83 13.65 -21.85
C THR A 47 12.19 14.24 -21.46
N VAL A 48 13.21 13.40 -21.29
CA VAL A 48 14.58 13.86 -21.02
C VAL A 48 15.19 14.60 -22.22
N LEU A 49 14.96 14.11 -23.45
CA LEU A 49 15.42 14.79 -24.66
C LEU A 49 14.79 16.17 -24.80
N ARG A 50 13.52 16.33 -24.41
CA ARG A 50 12.86 17.63 -24.38
C ARG A 50 13.47 18.58 -23.37
N MET A 51 13.78 18.09 -22.17
CA MET A 51 14.52 18.88 -21.18
C MET A 51 15.89 19.33 -21.70
N ALA A 52 16.56 18.49 -22.48
CA ALA A 52 17.85 18.82 -23.09
C ALA A 52 17.71 19.80 -24.27
N GLU A 53 16.63 19.73 -25.05
CA GLU A 53 16.32 20.71 -26.11
C GLU A 53 16.07 22.10 -25.52
N ASP A 54 15.33 22.18 -24.42
CA ASP A 54 15.00 23.45 -23.77
C ASP A 54 16.21 24.05 -22.99
N ASP A 55 17.12 23.21 -22.46
CA ASP A 55 18.35 23.54 -21.70
C ASP A 55 18.23 24.72 -20.71
N LEU A 56 17.11 24.79 -19.99
CA LEU A 56 16.76 26.00 -19.23
C LEU A 56 17.52 26.19 -17.92
N ASN A 57 17.68 25.11 -17.13
CA ASN A 57 18.16 25.22 -15.75
C ASN A 57 18.88 23.97 -15.24
N ARG A 58 20.17 24.13 -14.89
CA ARG A 58 21.03 23.05 -14.38
C ARG A 58 20.54 22.44 -13.06
N TRP A 59 19.93 23.23 -12.18
CA TRP A 59 19.42 22.73 -10.89
C TRP A 59 18.21 21.82 -11.09
N ASN A 60 17.28 22.20 -11.98
CA ASN A 60 16.14 21.35 -12.32
C ASN A 60 16.61 20.00 -12.90
N ALA A 61 17.59 20.02 -13.81
CA ALA A 61 18.19 18.80 -14.35
C ALA A 61 18.81 17.90 -13.27
N LYS A 62 19.50 18.50 -12.28
CA LYS A 62 20.07 17.76 -11.14
C LYS A 62 18.99 17.11 -10.26
N ILE A 63 17.92 17.83 -9.94
CA ILE A 63 16.80 17.28 -9.15
C ILE A 63 16.17 16.10 -9.90
N THR A 64 15.85 16.26 -11.19
CA THR A 64 15.26 15.20 -11.99
C THR A 64 16.18 13.98 -12.07
N LEU A 65 17.48 14.17 -12.34
CA LEU A 65 18.45 13.07 -12.38
C LEU A 65 18.52 12.32 -11.05
N GLN A 66 18.60 13.04 -9.93
CA GLN A 66 18.69 12.42 -8.61
C GLN A 66 17.39 11.68 -8.26
N ALA A 67 16.23 12.26 -8.54
CA ALA A 67 14.94 11.61 -8.32
C ALA A 67 14.79 10.34 -9.16
N LEU A 68 15.18 10.37 -10.44
CA LEU A 68 15.16 9.19 -11.30
C LEU A 68 16.07 8.08 -10.78
N ARG A 69 17.27 8.41 -10.29
CA ARG A 69 18.20 7.44 -9.70
C ARG A 69 17.65 6.81 -8.43
N GLU A 70 17.04 7.61 -7.56
CA GLU A 70 16.42 7.11 -6.33
C GLU A 70 15.24 6.18 -6.62
N LEU A 71 14.37 6.59 -7.56
CA LEU A 71 13.23 5.77 -7.98
C LEU A 71 13.70 4.45 -8.59
N GLU A 72 14.63 4.48 -9.55
CA GLU A 72 15.16 3.27 -10.20
C GLU A 72 15.80 2.32 -9.18
N HIS A 73 16.69 2.85 -8.33
CA HIS A 73 17.39 2.04 -7.35
C HIS A 73 16.42 1.39 -6.36
N ALA A 74 15.48 2.16 -5.82
CA ALA A 74 14.51 1.65 -4.87
C ALA A 74 13.56 0.63 -5.50
N PHE A 75 13.03 0.87 -6.71
CA PHE A 75 12.21 -0.13 -7.41
C PHE A 75 12.98 -1.44 -7.62
N ARG A 76 14.25 -1.37 -8.04
CA ARG A 76 15.08 -2.56 -8.26
C ARG A 76 15.31 -3.35 -6.97
N VAL A 77 15.66 -2.68 -5.88
CA VAL A 77 15.91 -3.32 -4.58
C VAL A 77 14.62 -3.88 -4.01
N LEU A 78 13.48 -3.19 -4.16
CA LEU A 78 12.21 -3.62 -3.55
C LEU A 78 11.53 -4.76 -4.32
N GLU A 79 11.82 -4.94 -5.61
CA GLU A 79 11.27 -6.05 -6.40
C GLU A 79 11.63 -7.43 -5.82
N GLN A 80 12.79 -7.56 -5.15
CA GLN A 80 13.19 -8.82 -4.48
C GLN A 80 12.28 -9.20 -3.30
N PHE A 81 11.53 -8.25 -2.75
CA PHE A 81 10.60 -8.42 -1.64
C PHE A 81 9.13 -8.45 -2.11
N LYS A 82 8.91 -8.61 -3.41
CA LYS A 82 7.56 -8.71 -3.98
C LYS A 82 6.82 -9.94 -3.45
N GLY A 83 5.54 -9.76 -3.17
CA GLY A 83 4.68 -10.82 -2.62
C GLY A 83 4.78 -10.99 -1.09
N ARG A 84 5.77 -10.38 -0.44
CA ARG A 84 5.82 -10.28 1.03
C ARG A 84 5.09 -9.01 1.46
N ARG A 85 4.18 -9.16 2.42
CA ARG A 85 3.48 -8.02 3.01
C ARG A 85 4.40 -7.23 3.92
N LYS A 86 4.25 -5.90 3.91
CA LYS A 86 5.14 -5.00 4.63
C LYS A 86 4.33 -4.03 5.49
N VAL A 87 4.80 -3.80 6.70
CA VAL A 87 4.19 -2.91 7.68
C VAL A 87 5.15 -1.77 7.94
N THR A 88 4.72 -0.55 7.63
CA THR A 88 5.52 0.64 7.95
C THR A 88 5.26 1.04 9.40
N VAL A 89 6.32 1.04 10.20
CA VAL A 89 6.28 1.44 11.62
C VAL A 89 6.91 2.81 11.78
N PHE A 90 6.11 3.77 12.24
CA PHE A 90 6.58 5.11 12.58
C PHE A 90 6.56 5.34 14.08
N GLY A 91 7.46 6.19 14.56
CA GLY A 91 7.53 6.58 15.96
C GLY A 91 8.75 7.46 16.24
N SER A 92 8.87 7.89 17.49
CA SER A 92 9.95 8.78 17.92
C SER A 92 11.35 8.18 17.66
N ALA A 93 12.22 8.96 17.01
CA ALA A 93 13.65 8.67 16.88
C ALA A 93 14.43 8.83 18.20
N ARG A 94 13.77 9.34 19.25
CA ARG A 94 14.39 9.81 20.50
C ARG A 94 13.96 9.01 21.74
N THR A 95 13.06 8.04 21.59
CA THR A 95 12.65 7.19 22.72
C THR A 95 13.86 6.38 23.19
N PRO A 96 14.26 6.48 24.47
CA PRO A 96 15.41 5.74 24.97
C PRO A 96 15.08 4.25 25.15
N SER A 97 16.10 3.40 25.13
CA SER A 97 15.98 1.93 25.24
C SER A 97 15.29 1.47 26.53
N GLU A 98 15.41 2.24 27.60
CA GLU A 98 14.83 1.91 28.91
C GLU A 98 13.35 2.27 29.00
N HIS A 99 12.82 3.04 28.06
CA HIS A 99 11.42 3.46 28.08
C HIS A 99 10.50 2.28 27.70
N PRO A 100 9.39 2.04 28.41
CA PRO A 100 8.48 0.92 28.12
C PRO A 100 7.99 0.84 26.66
N LEU A 101 7.72 2.00 26.04
CA LEU A 101 7.35 2.08 24.63
C LEU A 101 8.43 1.53 23.67
N TYR A 102 9.71 1.60 24.04
CA TYR A 102 10.78 0.97 23.26
C TYR A 102 10.64 -0.55 23.27
N ALA A 103 10.44 -1.15 24.46
CA ALA A 103 10.22 -2.59 24.59
C ALA A 103 8.96 -3.04 23.84
N MET A 104 7.86 -2.27 23.93
CA MET A 104 6.65 -2.53 23.15
C MET A 104 6.90 -2.48 21.64
N ALA A 105 7.67 -1.51 21.15
CA ALA A 105 8.02 -1.43 19.72
C ALA A 105 8.92 -2.60 19.27
N GLN A 106 9.80 -3.07 20.15
CA GLN A 106 10.60 -4.28 19.90
C GLN A 106 9.71 -5.52 19.84
N GLU A 107 8.77 -5.66 20.78
CA GLU A 107 7.79 -6.75 20.77
C GLU A 107 6.90 -6.70 19.52
N LEU A 108 6.48 -5.51 19.08
CA LEU A 108 5.76 -5.31 17.83
C LEU A 108 6.56 -5.84 16.64
N GLY A 109 7.83 -5.45 16.52
CA GLY A 109 8.72 -5.93 15.45
C GLY A 109 8.80 -7.46 15.42
N ALA A 110 8.97 -8.08 16.59
CA ALA A 110 9.01 -9.54 16.71
C ALA A 110 7.67 -10.20 16.36
N ALA A 111 6.54 -9.59 16.75
CA ALA A 111 5.20 -10.12 16.45
C ALA A 111 4.87 -10.03 14.95
N LEU A 112 5.27 -8.94 14.29
CA LEU A 112 5.15 -8.77 12.84
C LEU A 112 5.99 -9.82 12.09
N ALA A 113 7.26 -9.99 12.46
CA ALA A 113 8.13 -11.01 11.86
C ALA A 113 7.62 -12.44 12.07
N ARG A 114 7.09 -12.77 13.26
CA ARG A 114 6.43 -14.07 13.51
C ARG A 114 5.22 -14.33 12.61
N SER A 115 4.61 -13.27 12.07
CA SER A 115 3.49 -13.34 11.13
C SER A 115 3.93 -13.26 9.66
N ASP A 116 5.24 -13.42 9.38
CA ASP A 116 5.88 -13.24 8.06
C ASP A 116 5.58 -11.88 7.42
N LEU A 117 5.46 -10.85 8.26
CA LEU A 117 5.34 -9.46 7.82
C LEU A 117 6.71 -8.79 7.90
N MET A 118 7.10 -8.12 6.83
CA MET A 118 8.27 -7.24 6.85
C MET A 118 7.95 -5.95 7.60
N VAL A 119 8.96 -5.36 8.22
CA VAL A 119 8.90 -4.12 8.97
C VAL A 119 9.71 -3.06 8.23
N ILE A 120 9.03 -2.03 7.75
CA ILE A 120 9.65 -0.85 7.16
C ILE A 120 9.76 0.23 8.24
N THR A 121 10.93 0.84 8.40
CA THR A 121 11.06 2.05 9.25
C THR A 121 11.93 3.10 8.59
N GLY A 122 12.04 4.27 9.22
CA GLY A 122 12.99 5.30 8.83
C GLY A 122 14.47 4.96 9.12
N ALA A 123 14.77 3.78 9.66
CA ALA A 123 16.10 3.30 10.02
C ALA A 123 16.86 4.13 11.06
N GLY A 124 16.22 5.10 11.72
CA GLY A 124 16.84 5.88 12.79
C GLY A 124 16.87 5.13 14.14
N GLY A 125 17.23 5.86 15.20
CA GLY A 125 17.16 5.39 16.58
C GLY A 125 15.75 5.29 17.16
N GLY A 126 15.65 5.07 18.47
CA GLY A 126 14.37 5.01 19.19
C GLY A 126 13.44 3.91 18.69
N ILE A 127 12.16 4.26 18.48
CA ILE A 127 11.12 3.30 18.07
C ILE A 127 11.47 2.59 16.77
N MET A 128 12.07 3.30 15.81
CA MET A 128 12.49 2.72 14.53
C MET A 128 13.54 1.62 14.72
N ALA A 129 14.51 1.87 15.62
CA ALA A 129 15.53 0.87 15.96
C ALA A 129 14.92 -0.31 16.72
N ALA A 130 14.03 -0.05 17.69
CA ALA A 130 13.36 -1.10 18.46
C ALA A 130 12.59 -2.06 17.56
N ALA A 131 11.76 -1.53 16.64
CA ALA A 131 10.96 -2.33 15.73
C ALA A 131 11.83 -3.19 14.79
N HIS A 132 12.93 -2.65 14.27
CA HIS A 132 13.89 -3.45 13.50
C HIS A 132 14.58 -4.51 14.34
N ASP A 133 15.04 -4.17 15.55
CA ASP A 133 15.71 -5.11 16.45
C ASP A 133 14.82 -6.32 16.77
N GLY A 134 13.53 -6.07 17.07
CA GLY A 134 12.56 -7.14 17.28
C GLY A 134 12.29 -7.99 16.04
N ALA A 135 12.23 -7.38 14.86
CA ALA A 135 11.94 -8.07 13.60
C ALA A 135 13.13 -8.88 13.05
N GLY A 136 14.36 -8.44 13.35
CA GLY A 136 15.59 -8.96 12.77
C GLY A 136 15.81 -8.53 11.32
N LEU A 137 17.03 -8.74 10.81
CA LEU A 137 17.45 -8.28 9.48
C LEU A 137 16.58 -8.82 8.34
N GLU A 138 16.26 -10.12 8.34
CA GLU A 138 15.48 -10.78 7.28
C GLU A 138 14.06 -10.22 7.07
N HIS A 139 13.54 -9.52 8.08
CA HIS A 139 12.23 -8.86 8.05
C HIS A 139 12.33 -7.34 8.09
N SER A 140 13.52 -6.73 8.15
CA SER A 140 13.65 -5.29 8.31
C SER A 140 14.05 -4.61 7.01
N LEU A 141 13.38 -3.50 6.67
CA LEU A 141 13.71 -2.60 5.57
C LEU A 141 13.84 -1.16 6.09
N GLY A 142 15.00 -0.56 5.88
CA GLY A 142 15.29 0.80 6.32
C GLY A 142 15.19 1.79 5.17
N PHE A 143 14.26 2.75 5.25
CA PHE A 143 14.22 3.89 4.32
C PHE A 143 14.79 5.11 5.02
N ASN A 144 16.09 5.33 4.90
CA ASN A 144 16.79 6.43 5.56
C ASN A 144 16.75 7.71 4.70
N ILE A 145 16.90 8.87 5.35
CA ILE A 145 17.03 10.17 4.69
C ILE A 145 18.41 10.75 4.97
N THR A 146 19.08 11.25 3.93
CA THR A 146 20.38 11.91 4.08
C THR A 146 20.18 13.29 4.69
N LEU A 147 20.66 13.49 5.92
CA LEU A 147 20.63 14.78 6.62
C LEU A 147 22.04 15.37 6.75
N PRO A 148 22.18 16.70 6.85
CA PRO A 148 23.49 17.36 6.98
C PRO A 148 24.16 17.11 8.35
N PHE A 149 23.44 16.55 9.32
CA PHE A 149 23.96 16.10 10.60
C PHE A 149 23.93 14.57 10.66
N GLU A 150 24.87 14.00 11.40
CA GLU A 150 25.12 12.56 11.42
C GLU A 150 23.93 11.78 12.02
N GLN A 151 23.10 11.21 11.15
CA GLN A 151 22.10 10.22 11.52
C GLN A 151 22.56 8.86 10.99
N HIS A 152 23.18 8.07 11.86
CA HIS A 152 23.50 6.69 11.56
C HIS A 152 22.23 5.85 11.47
N ALA A 153 22.18 4.95 10.49
CA ALA A 153 21.19 3.90 10.47
C ALA A 153 21.34 3.00 11.70
N ASN A 154 20.24 2.45 12.19
CA ASN A 154 20.27 1.53 13.33
C ASN A 154 21.06 0.24 13.00
N PRO A 155 21.62 -0.44 14.01
CA PRO A 155 22.53 -1.56 13.80
C PRO A 155 21.95 -2.74 13.00
N THR A 156 20.62 -2.92 13.04
CA THR A 156 19.95 -4.05 12.36
C THR A 156 20.10 -3.98 10.85
N VAL A 157 19.97 -2.80 10.24
CA VAL A 157 20.03 -2.61 8.78
C VAL A 157 21.24 -1.79 8.32
N GLY A 158 22.02 -1.24 9.26
CA GLY A 158 23.21 -0.46 8.94
C GLY A 158 24.23 -1.25 8.11
N GLY A 159 24.53 -0.75 6.91
CA GLY A 159 25.53 -1.37 6.02
C GLY A 159 25.04 -2.61 5.25
N THR A 160 23.74 -2.90 5.27
CA THR A 160 23.14 -4.03 4.54
C THR A 160 22.39 -3.55 3.29
N GLU A 161 22.02 -4.49 2.41
CA GLU A 161 21.22 -4.20 1.20
C GLU A 161 19.75 -3.82 1.53
N ASN A 162 19.33 -4.03 2.79
CA ASN A 162 18.00 -3.69 3.27
C ASN A 162 17.86 -2.21 3.65
N LEU A 163 18.96 -1.43 3.59
CA LEU A 163 18.97 0.01 3.85
C LEU A 163 18.97 0.80 2.54
N LEU A 164 17.84 1.41 2.22
CA LEU A 164 17.71 2.34 1.12
C LEU A 164 17.91 3.77 1.64
N SER A 165 18.80 4.52 1.00
CA SER A 165 19.09 5.91 1.36
C SER A 165 18.50 6.86 0.32
N PHE A 166 17.68 7.79 0.79
CA PHE A 166 17.06 8.83 -0.02
C PHE A 166 17.72 10.18 0.23
N HIS A 167 17.79 11.03 -0.80
CA HIS A 167 18.15 12.44 -0.66
C HIS A 167 16.90 13.31 -0.51
N PHE A 168 15.83 12.97 -1.22
CA PHE A 168 14.58 13.73 -1.17
C PHE A 168 13.55 13.11 -0.24
N PHE A 169 12.88 13.96 0.55
CA PHE A 169 11.76 13.51 1.38
C PHE A 169 10.60 12.96 0.55
N PHE A 170 10.31 13.53 -0.62
CA PHE A 170 9.15 13.12 -1.42
C PHE A 170 9.31 11.72 -2.03
N THR A 171 10.51 11.32 -2.45
CA THR A 171 10.78 9.95 -2.94
C THR A 171 10.68 8.97 -1.78
N ARG A 172 11.24 9.30 -0.62
CA ARG A 172 11.14 8.48 0.59
C ARG A 172 9.69 8.26 1.03
N LYS A 173 8.90 9.34 1.14
CA LYS A 173 7.47 9.30 1.49
C LYS A 173 6.66 8.47 0.50
N LEU A 174 6.93 8.64 -0.80
CA LEU A 174 6.33 7.79 -1.83
C LEU A 174 6.55 6.29 -1.53
N PHE A 175 7.76 5.88 -1.18
CA PHE A 175 8.04 4.47 -0.90
C PHE A 175 7.45 3.97 0.42
N PHE A 176 7.36 4.80 1.46
CA PHE A 176 6.63 4.42 2.69
C PHE A 176 5.18 4.07 2.42
N VAL A 177 4.51 4.81 1.52
CA VAL A 177 3.10 4.55 1.17
C VAL A 177 2.98 3.44 0.14
N LYS A 178 3.83 3.44 -0.89
CA LYS A 178 3.76 2.48 -2.00
C LYS A 178 3.99 1.04 -1.53
N GLU A 179 4.92 0.84 -0.60
CA GLU A 179 5.33 -0.49 -0.15
C GLU A 179 4.56 -0.96 1.09
N ALA A 180 3.79 -0.10 1.74
CA ALA A 180 3.02 -0.47 2.93
C ALA A 180 1.74 -1.22 2.57
N ASP A 181 1.59 -2.42 3.14
CA ASP A 181 0.33 -3.13 3.28
C ASP A 181 -0.35 -2.82 4.62
N ALA A 182 0.36 -2.22 5.58
CA ALA A 182 -0.23 -1.70 6.80
C ALA A 182 0.67 -0.62 7.40
N LEU A 183 0.11 0.18 8.32
CA LEU A 183 0.88 1.13 9.11
C LEU A 183 0.63 0.92 10.59
N VAL A 184 1.70 1.00 11.39
CA VAL A 184 1.62 1.09 12.85
C VAL A 184 2.32 2.37 13.30
N LEU A 185 1.56 3.24 13.94
CA LEU A 185 1.97 4.55 14.39
C LEU A 185 2.15 4.49 15.92
N CYS A 186 3.38 4.50 16.40
CA CYS A 186 3.71 4.66 17.82
C CYS A 186 3.83 6.15 18.17
N PRO A 187 3.75 6.55 19.46
CA PRO A 187 3.98 7.93 19.89
C PRO A 187 5.30 8.51 19.36
N GLY A 188 5.21 9.76 18.88
CA GLY A 188 6.27 10.38 18.09
C GLY A 188 6.21 11.90 18.03
N GLY A 189 7.20 12.48 17.34
CA GLY A 189 7.28 13.93 17.11
C GLY A 189 6.66 14.34 15.78
N PHE A 190 7.09 15.50 15.26
CA PHE A 190 6.58 16.02 13.99
C PHE A 190 6.75 15.08 12.80
N GLY A 191 7.86 14.33 12.71
CA GLY A 191 8.04 13.37 11.62
C GLY A 191 6.97 12.27 11.64
N THR A 192 6.58 11.77 12.81
CA THR A 192 5.51 10.76 12.93
C THR A 192 4.16 11.33 12.55
N LEU A 193 3.85 12.57 12.96
CA LEU A 193 2.60 13.23 12.63
C LEU A 193 2.52 13.62 11.14
N ASP A 194 3.63 14.04 10.55
CA ASP A 194 3.76 14.33 9.12
C ASP A 194 3.38 13.10 8.27
N GLU A 195 3.99 11.94 8.57
CA GLU A 195 3.68 10.69 7.87
C GLU A 195 2.25 10.19 8.15
N ALA A 196 1.77 10.31 9.39
CA ALA A 196 0.42 9.91 9.75
C ALA A 196 -0.64 10.71 8.97
N LEU A 197 -0.52 12.05 8.95
CA LEU A 197 -1.48 12.91 8.25
C LEU A 197 -1.39 12.78 6.73
N GLU A 198 -0.20 12.56 6.18
CA GLU A 198 -0.03 12.29 4.74
C GLU A 198 -0.76 11.01 4.33
N VAL A 199 -0.53 9.91 5.05
CA VAL A 199 -1.18 8.62 4.75
C VAL A 199 -2.70 8.72 4.87
N LEU A 200 -3.20 9.35 5.94
CA LEU A 200 -4.65 9.52 6.11
C LEU A 200 -5.26 10.35 4.98
N THR A 201 -4.58 11.41 4.56
CA THR A 201 -5.04 12.23 3.41
C THR A 201 -5.04 11.41 2.12
N LEU A 202 -4.02 10.59 1.87
CA LEU A 202 -3.93 9.76 0.66
C LEU A 202 -5.02 8.68 0.62
N ILE A 203 -5.31 8.04 1.76
CA ILE A 203 -6.37 7.05 1.88
C ILE A 203 -7.75 7.72 1.74
N GLN A 204 -7.98 8.82 2.47
CA GLN A 204 -9.23 9.58 2.43
C GLN A 204 -9.59 10.01 1.00
N THR A 205 -8.59 10.44 0.23
CA THR A 205 -8.77 10.91 -1.16
C THR A 205 -8.71 9.80 -2.21
N GLY A 206 -8.54 8.55 -1.81
CA GLY A 206 -8.43 7.39 -2.70
C GLY A 206 -7.18 7.42 -3.60
N LYS A 207 -6.14 8.14 -3.21
CA LYS A 207 -4.86 8.25 -3.93
C LYS A 207 -3.89 7.14 -3.58
N SER A 208 -4.06 6.50 -2.43
CA SER A 208 -3.42 5.22 -2.09
C SER A 208 -4.48 4.11 -1.98
N PRO A 209 -4.08 2.84 -2.09
CA PRO A 209 -4.93 1.73 -1.66
C PRO A 209 -5.34 1.90 -0.20
N LEU A 210 -6.49 1.32 0.15
CA LEU A 210 -6.93 1.23 1.53
C LEU A 210 -6.12 0.13 2.24
N VAL A 211 -5.49 0.49 3.36
CA VAL A 211 -4.67 -0.37 4.21
C VAL A 211 -5.03 -0.09 5.68
N PRO A 212 -4.83 -1.05 6.60
CA PRO A 212 -5.07 -0.82 8.02
C PRO A 212 -4.04 0.17 8.57
N VAL A 213 -4.53 1.21 9.24
CA VAL A 213 -3.72 2.20 9.96
C VAL A 213 -3.97 2.04 11.46
N VAL A 214 -2.96 1.54 12.16
CA VAL A 214 -3.00 1.24 13.59
C VAL A 214 -2.32 2.36 14.36
N LEU A 215 -3.03 2.95 15.31
CA LEU A 215 -2.47 3.84 16.32
C LEU A 215 -2.16 2.99 17.54
N LEU A 216 -0.88 2.66 17.76
CA LEU A 216 -0.46 1.87 18.91
C LEU A 216 -0.04 2.83 20.02
N ASP A 217 -0.69 2.74 21.18
CA ASP A 217 -0.28 3.46 22.40
C ASP A 217 0.02 2.45 23.53
N MET A 218 0.70 2.90 24.57
CA MET A 218 0.81 2.09 25.80
C MET A 218 -0.56 1.92 26.46
N PRO A 219 -0.80 0.87 27.26
CA PRO A 219 -1.95 0.81 28.14
C PRO A 219 -1.99 2.05 29.06
N GLY A 220 -3.11 2.78 29.02
CA GLY A 220 -3.27 4.04 29.75
C GLY A 220 -2.57 5.25 29.11
N GLY A 221 -1.92 5.07 27.96
CA GLY A 221 -1.37 6.16 27.15
C GLY A 221 -2.48 7.07 26.60
N GLN A 222 -2.15 8.34 26.43
CA GLN A 222 -3.09 9.38 25.97
C GLN A 222 -2.61 10.08 24.70
N PHE A 223 -1.52 9.62 24.09
CA PHE A 223 -0.93 10.32 22.95
C PHE A 223 -1.90 10.29 21.76
N TRP A 224 -2.34 9.09 21.39
CA TRP A 224 -3.25 8.93 20.26
C TRP A 224 -4.68 9.29 20.62
N GLN A 225 -5.12 9.03 21.86
CA GLN A 225 -6.43 9.47 22.30
C GLN A 225 -6.57 10.99 22.22
N GLY A 226 -5.58 11.75 22.70
CA GLY A 226 -5.58 13.21 22.58
C GLY A 226 -5.59 13.70 21.13
N ALA A 227 -4.89 13.01 20.22
CA ALA A 227 -4.93 13.31 18.79
C ALA A 227 -6.32 13.02 18.17
N LEU A 228 -6.92 11.87 18.49
CA LEU A 228 -8.26 11.51 18.04
C LEU A 228 -9.33 12.46 18.58
N ASP A 229 -9.22 12.87 19.85
CA ASP A 229 -10.11 13.85 20.46
C ASP A 229 -10.01 15.19 19.74
N PHE A 230 -8.80 15.62 19.37
CA PHE A 230 -8.61 16.82 18.56
C PHE A 230 -9.25 16.68 17.16
N ILE A 231 -9.01 15.56 16.46
CA ILE A 231 -9.57 15.31 15.13
C ILE A 231 -11.11 15.30 15.20
N HIS A 232 -11.70 14.61 16.16
CA HIS A 232 -13.14 14.61 16.37
C HIS A 232 -13.68 16.01 16.67
N ASN A 233 -13.09 16.70 17.66
CA ASN A 233 -13.63 17.97 18.15
C ASN A 233 -13.37 19.16 17.21
N GLN A 234 -12.32 19.11 16.39
CA GLN A 234 -11.92 20.23 15.54
C GLN A 234 -12.10 19.96 14.06
N LEU A 235 -11.87 18.74 13.57
CA LEU A 235 -12.00 18.44 12.15
C LEU A 235 -13.40 17.90 11.85
N GLU A 236 -13.86 16.87 12.57
CA GLU A 236 -15.17 16.26 12.33
C GLU A 236 -16.31 17.20 12.73
N ALA A 237 -16.28 17.76 13.95
CA ALA A 237 -17.33 18.65 14.44
C ALA A 237 -17.52 19.91 13.55
N ASN A 238 -16.45 20.40 12.94
CA ASN A 238 -16.49 21.52 11.97
C ASN A 238 -16.70 21.07 10.52
N ARG A 239 -16.89 19.76 10.27
CA ARG A 239 -17.15 19.16 8.96
C ARG A 239 -16.02 19.34 7.94
N TYR A 240 -14.77 19.37 8.39
CA TYR A 240 -13.59 19.32 7.52
C TYR A 240 -13.27 17.91 7.04
N ILE A 241 -13.75 16.90 7.76
CA ILE A 241 -13.72 15.49 7.39
C ILE A 241 -15.12 14.88 7.55
N LEU A 242 -15.35 13.72 6.95
CA LEU A 242 -16.57 12.94 7.18
C LEU A 242 -16.46 12.18 8.51
N PRO A 243 -17.56 11.92 9.22
CA PRO A 243 -17.56 11.04 10.39
C PRO A 243 -17.00 9.64 10.10
N SER A 244 -17.19 9.15 8.87
CA SER A 244 -16.65 7.87 8.42
C SER A 244 -15.13 7.88 8.28
N ASP A 245 -14.47 9.03 8.09
CA ASP A 245 -13.01 9.11 8.00
C ASP A 245 -12.32 8.67 9.31
N MET A 246 -13.01 8.79 10.45
CA MET A 246 -12.53 8.27 11.74
C MET A 246 -12.42 6.74 11.76
N LYS A 247 -13.05 6.04 10.81
CA LYS A 247 -12.96 4.57 10.66
C LYS A 247 -11.67 4.13 9.97
N LEU A 248 -10.93 5.06 9.36
CA LEU A 248 -9.67 4.75 8.68
C LEU A 248 -8.56 4.32 9.65
N VAL A 249 -8.68 4.68 10.92
CA VAL A 249 -7.70 4.39 11.98
C VAL A 249 -8.27 3.50 13.07
N ARG A 250 -7.41 2.67 13.67
CA ARG A 250 -7.73 1.87 14.85
C ARG A 250 -6.75 2.16 15.97
N LEU A 251 -7.24 2.66 17.11
CA LEU A 251 -6.44 2.75 18.34
C LEU A 251 -6.41 1.40 19.06
N VAL A 252 -5.20 0.96 19.41
CA VAL A 252 -4.92 -0.28 20.14
C VAL A 252 -3.89 -0.04 21.23
N HIS A 253 -3.84 -0.93 22.22
CA HIS A 253 -2.98 -0.78 23.40
C HIS A 253 -2.00 -1.93 23.61
N SER A 254 -1.96 -2.90 22.69
CA SER A 254 -1.00 -4.00 22.71
C SER A 254 -0.50 -4.35 21.32
N THR A 255 0.62 -5.05 21.29
CA THR A 255 1.24 -5.59 20.07
C THR A 255 0.37 -6.65 19.42
N GLU A 256 -0.34 -7.45 20.23
CA GLU A 256 -1.25 -8.50 19.76
C GLU A 256 -2.45 -7.88 19.06
N GLU A 257 -3.06 -6.83 19.63
CA GLU A 257 -4.18 -6.12 19.02
C GLU A 257 -3.76 -5.47 17.69
N ALA A 258 -2.55 -4.89 17.62
CA ALA A 258 -2.02 -4.31 16.39
C ALA A 258 -1.88 -5.35 15.27
N VAL A 259 -1.29 -6.52 15.56
CA VAL A 259 -1.14 -7.61 14.59
C VAL A 259 -2.50 -8.20 14.22
N GLN A 260 -3.40 -8.36 15.19
CA GLN A 260 -4.74 -8.89 14.96
C GLN A 260 -5.54 -7.98 14.02
N GLU A 261 -5.47 -6.66 14.20
CA GLU A 261 -6.12 -5.68 13.31
C GLU A 261 -5.64 -5.85 11.87
N ILE A 262 -4.33 -6.00 11.65
CA ILE A 262 -3.74 -6.20 10.33
C ILE A 262 -4.19 -7.55 9.73
N GLN A 263 -4.15 -8.63 10.51
CA GLN A 263 -4.57 -9.95 10.06
C GLN A 263 -6.07 -9.99 9.72
N GLN A 264 -6.91 -9.36 10.56
CA GLN A 264 -8.35 -9.26 10.35
C GLN A 264 -8.67 -8.49 9.07
N PHE A 265 -7.99 -7.36 8.83
CA PHE A 265 -8.17 -6.58 7.59
C PHE A 265 -7.93 -7.42 6.33
N TYR A 266 -7.07 -8.44 6.40
CA TYR A 266 -6.73 -9.29 5.28
C TYR A 266 -7.27 -10.72 5.37
N ALA A 267 -8.18 -11.00 6.30
CA ALA A 267 -8.73 -12.34 6.50
C ALA A 267 -9.48 -12.82 5.24
N ASN A 268 -10.27 -11.94 4.64
CA ASN A 268 -10.97 -12.17 3.39
C ASN A 268 -10.57 -11.19 2.30
N PHE A 269 -10.37 -9.90 2.59
CA PHE A 269 -9.89 -8.93 1.62
C PHE A 269 -8.47 -9.29 1.16
N HIS A 270 -8.28 -9.34 -0.15
CA HIS A 270 -6.96 -9.54 -0.75
C HIS A 270 -6.41 -8.23 -1.32
N SER A 271 -7.18 -7.57 -2.17
CA SER A 271 -6.76 -6.34 -2.87
C SER A 271 -7.96 -5.69 -3.56
N SER A 272 -7.85 -4.42 -3.94
CA SER A 272 -8.87 -3.72 -4.73
C SER A 272 -8.29 -3.04 -5.96
N ARG A 273 -9.10 -2.84 -6.99
CA ARG A 273 -8.71 -2.11 -8.21
C ARG A 273 -9.90 -1.42 -8.87
N TRP A 274 -9.59 -0.41 -9.67
CA TRP A 274 -10.53 0.20 -10.61
C TRP A 274 -10.52 -0.56 -11.94
N LEU A 275 -11.69 -0.93 -12.43
CA LEU A 275 -11.94 -1.46 -13.77
C LEU A 275 -12.96 -0.58 -14.49
N LYS A 276 -12.48 0.35 -15.31
CA LYS A 276 -13.32 1.38 -15.94
C LYS A 276 -14.09 2.16 -14.86
N GLN A 277 -15.41 1.98 -14.78
CA GLN A 277 -16.30 2.62 -13.81
C GLN A 277 -16.66 1.73 -12.62
N GLN A 278 -16.17 0.48 -12.59
CA GLN A 278 -16.40 -0.47 -11.52
C GLN A 278 -15.21 -0.48 -10.56
N PHE A 279 -15.51 -0.56 -9.28
CA PHE A 279 -14.53 -0.89 -8.25
C PHE A 279 -14.65 -2.37 -7.94
N VAL A 280 -13.53 -3.08 -7.96
CA VAL A 280 -13.48 -4.53 -7.74
C VAL A 280 -12.63 -4.82 -6.54
N ILE A 281 -13.21 -5.52 -5.57
CA ILE A 281 -12.51 -6.10 -4.43
C ILE A 281 -12.28 -7.59 -4.73
N ARG A 282 -11.04 -8.03 -4.64
CA ARG A 282 -10.66 -9.45 -4.68
C ARG A 282 -10.69 -9.99 -3.25
N MET A 283 -11.30 -11.17 -3.08
CA MET A 283 -11.54 -11.80 -1.79
C MET A 283 -11.06 -13.26 -1.78
N ASN A 284 -10.55 -13.72 -0.64
CA ASN A 284 -10.07 -15.10 -0.45
C ASN A 284 -11.23 -16.11 -0.41
N TYR A 285 -12.39 -15.67 0.10
CA TYR A 285 -13.60 -16.45 0.29
C TYR A 285 -14.79 -15.74 -0.33
N ASN A 286 -15.73 -16.51 -0.87
CA ASN A 286 -17.04 -16.00 -1.24
C ASN A 286 -17.81 -15.58 0.01
N LEU A 287 -18.61 -14.52 -0.11
CA LEU A 287 -19.62 -14.15 0.88
C LEU A 287 -20.84 -15.06 0.74
N ASN A 288 -21.51 -15.32 1.86
CA ASN A 288 -22.79 -16.04 1.89
C ASN A 288 -23.96 -15.12 1.47
N GLU A 289 -25.11 -15.74 1.17
CA GLU A 289 -26.30 -15.03 0.66
C GLU A 289 -26.81 -13.95 1.63
N GLN A 290 -26.84 -14.27 2.93
CA GLN A 290 -27.26 -13.32 3.97
C GLN A 290 -26.35 -12.08 4.00
N ALA A 291 -25.04 -12.28 3.93
CA ALA A 291 -24.08 -11.17 3.91
C ALA A 291 -24.24 -10.31 2.65
N LEU A 292 -24.49 -10.91 1.49
CA LEU A 292 -24.75 -10.18 0.25
C LEU A 292 -26.04 -9.35 0.35
N GLU A 293 -27.15 -9.92 0.85
CA GLU A 293 -28.41 -9.21 1.05
C GLU A 293 -28.27 -8.04 2.04
N GLN A 294 -27.60 -8.28 3.18
CA GLN A 294 -27.33 -7.24 4.16
C GLN A 294 -26.49 -6.12 3.54
N MET A 295 -25.47 -6.46 2.75
CA MET A 295 -24.59 -5.49 2.11
C MET A 295 -25.33 -4.56 1.14
N GLN A 296 -26.30 -5.09 0.38
CA GLN A 296 -27.10 -4.27 -0.54
C GLN A 296 -27.86 -3.16 0.17
N THR A 297 -28.21 -3.35 1.45
CA THR A 297 -28.96 -2.37 2.23
C THR A 297 -28.02 -1.51 3.08
N ALA A 298 -27.10 -2.15 3.81
CA ALA A 298 -26.23 -1.48 4.77
C ALA A 298 -25.20 -0.57 4.10
N PHE A 299 -24.75 -0.90 2.88
CA PHE A 299 -23.70 -0.16 2.17
C PHE A 299 -24.18 0.40 0.82
N ALA A 300 -25.50 0.56 0.64
CA ALA A 300 -26.10 1.08 -0.60
C ALA A 300 -25.55 2.46 -0.99
N ASP A 301 -25.19 3.27 0.00
CA ASP A 301 -24.64 4.62 -0.14
C ASP A 301 -23.24 4.65 -0.82
N LEU A 302 -22.51 3.54 -0.81
CA LEU A 302 -21.25 3.40 -1.55
C LEU A 302 -21.47 3.29 -3.07
N CYS A 303 -22.64 2.82 -3.51
CA CYS A 303 -22.95 2.57 -4.91
C CYS A 303 -23.55 3.80 -5.60
N LEU A 304 -22.87 4.33 -6.62
CA LEU A 304 -23.41 5.36 -7.51
C LEU A 304 -24.60 4.86 -8.33
N SER A 305 -24.56 3.58 -8.70
CA SER A 305 -25.59 2.92 -9.48
C SER A 305 -25.47 1.40 -9.34
N GLY A 306 -26.55 0.69 -9.67
CA GLY A 306 -26.58 -0.76 -9.60
C GLY A 306 -26.54 -1.29 -8.17
N GLN A 307 -26.03 -2.50 -8.03
CA GLN A 307 -25.96 -3.27 -6.79
C GLN A 307 -24.58 -3.91 -6.69
N PHE A 308 -24.19 -4.36 -5.50
CA PHE A 308 -23.00 -5.19 -5.34
C PHE A 308 -23.18 -6.51 -6.09
N GLN A 309 -22.15 -6.95 -6.83
CA GLN A 309 -22.17 -8.20 -7.56
C GLN A 309 -20.97 -9.05 -7.16
N GLN A 310 -21.24 -10.24 -6.62
CA GLN A 310 -20.22 -11.25 -6.41
C GLN A 310 -20.10 -12.15 -7.64
N HIS A 311 -18.90 -12.36 -8.15
CA HIS A 311 -18.65 -13.22 -9.30
C HIS A 311 -17.26 -13.84 -9.29
N ALA A 312 -17.07 -14.87 -10.11
CA ALA A 312 -15.75 -15.45 -10.38
C ALA A 312 -14.97 -14.61 -11.40
N TYR A 313 -13.70 -14.97 -11.61
CA TYR A 313 -12.88 -14.37 -12.66
C TYR A 313 -13.49 -14.57 -14.06
N SER A 314 -13.58 -13.50 -14.85
CA SER A 314 -14.18 -13.51 -16.20
C SER A 314 -13.20 -13.17 -17.34
N GLY A 315 -11.90 -13.01 -17.07
CA GLY A 315 -10.90 -12.76 -18.10
C GLY A 315 -10.69 -11.32 -18.54
N GLU A 316 -11.46 -10.35 -18.01
CA GLU A 316 -11.41 -8.94 -18.44
C GLU A 316 -10.26 -8.12 -17.80
N GLU A 317 -9.49 -8.74 -16.90
CA GLU A 317 -8.38 -8.10 -16.19
C GLU A 317 -7.06 -8.41 -16.93
N HIS A 318 -6.47 -7.40 -17.59
CA HIS A 318 -5.25 -7.55 -18.42
C HIS A 318 -4.03 -8.13 -17.66
N ASP A 319 -4.05 -8.08 -16.32
CA ASP A 319 -3.00 -8.56 -15.46
C ASP A 319 -3.61 -9.57 -14.47
N GLU A 320 -3.04 -10.79 -14.46
CA GLU A 320 -3.03 -11.75 -13.35
C GLU A 320 -3.99 -12.95 -13.40
N VAL A 321 -3.75 -13.87 -14.36
CA VAL A 321 -4.22 -15.27 -14.30
C VAL A 321 -3.92 -15.91 -12.93
N GLN A 322 -2.83 -15.52 -12.28
CA GLN A 322 -2.44 -15.97 -10.94
C GLN A 322 -3.51 -15.73 -9.85
N PHE A 323 -4.36 -14.71 -10.00
CA PHE A 323 -5.43 -14.41 -9.05
C PHE A 323 -6.81 -14.86 -9.53
N SER A 324 -6.88 -15.69 -10.57
CA SER A 324 -8.15 -16.21 -11.10
C SER A 324 -8.96 -17.01 -10.06
N HIS A 325 -8.31 -17.58 -9.05
CA HIS A 325 -8.93 -18.37 -7.99
C HIS A 325 -9.69 -17.55 -6.93
N LEU A 326 -9.46 -16.22 -6.84
CA LEU A 326 -10.11 -15.35 -5.85
C LEU A 326 -11.59 -15.06 -6.19
N ALA A 327 -12.42 -14.78 -5.19
CA ALA A 327 -13.74 -14.22 -5.43
C ALA A 327 -13.64 -12.72 -5.79
N ARG A 328 -14.59 -12.19 -6.56
CA ARG A 328 -14.69 -10.75 -6.85
C ARG A 328 -16.00 -10.19 -6.33
N LEU A 329 -15.92 -9.04 -5.69
CA LEU A 329 -17.06 -8.17 -5.40
C LEU A 329 -16.91 -6.89 -6.22
N SER A 330 -17.83 -6.66 -7.16
CA SER A 330 -17.83 -5.48 -8.03
C SER A 330 -19.02 -4.58 -7.77
N PHE A 331 -18.80 -3.27 -7.83
CA PHE A 331 -19.83 -2.25 -7.71
C PHE A 331 -19.36 -0.90 -8.25
N ALA A 332 -20.30 -0.01 -8.60
CA ALA A 332 -19.99 1.34 -9.05
C ALA A 332 -19.70 2.26 -7.84
N PHE A 333 -18.49 2.18 -7.29
CA PHE A 333 -18.11 2.95 -6.09
C PHE A 333 -18.14 4.47 -6.34
N ASN A 334 -18.66 5.22 -5.37
CA ASN A 334 -18.73 6.68 -5.40
C ASN A 334 -17.38 7.42 -5.32
N ALA A 335 -16.29 6.72 -4.95
CA ALA A 335 -14.95 7.27 -4.81
C ALA A 335 -14.81 8.45 -3.84
N ARG A 336 -15.79 8.63 -2.93
CA ARG A 336 -15.86 9.78 -2.02
C ARG A 336 -15.76 9.39 -0.56
N ASP A 337 -16.24 8.20 -0.19
CA ASP A 337 -16.32 7.78 1.21
C ASP A 337 -15.43 6.55 1.47
N ASN A 338 -14.12 6.79 1.56
CA ASN A 338 -13.14 5.73 1.83
C ASN A 338 -13.24 5.21 3.27
N GLY A 339 -13.72 6.04 4.21
CA GLY A 339 -14.06 5.61 5.56
C GLY A 339 -15.20 4.58 5.58
N ARG A 340 -16.25 4.81 4.78
CA ARG A 340 -17.34 3.85 4.62
C ARG A 340 -16.92 2.60 3.84
N LEU A 341 -16.03 2.75 2.85
CA LEU A 341 -15.39 1.62 2.20
C LEU A 341 -14.60 0.77 3.19
N ARG A 342 -13.94 1.38 4.19
CA ARG A 342 -13.26 0.67 5.26
C ARG A 342 -14.21 -0.16 6.11
N GLU A 343 -15.38 0.38 6.46
CA GLU A 343 -16.42 -0.40 7.16
C GLU A 343 -16.94 -1.58 6.32
N LEU A 344 -17.06 -1.41 5.00
CA LEU A 344 -17.39 -2.53 4.10
C LEU A 344 -16.29 -3.60 4.12
N ILE A 345 -15.02 -3.20 4.12
CA ILE A 345 -13.89 -4.14 4.23
C ILE A 345 -13.95 -4.90 5.57
N ASP A 346 -14.20 -4.20 6.67
CA ASP A 346 -14.35 -4.84 7.98
C ASP A 346 -15.49 -5.87 7.96
N PHE A 347 -16.63 -5.52 7.35
CA PHE A 347 -17.77 -6.42 7.20
C PHE A 347 -17.45 -7.68 6.38
N ILE A 348 -16.80 -7.57 5.21
CA ILE A 348 -16.46 -8.76 4.39
C ILE A 348 -15.42 -9.66 5.05
N ASN A 349 -14.63 -9.12 5.99
CA ASN A 349 -13.62 -9.85 6.73
C ASN A 349 -14.18 -10.62 7.94
N LEU A 350 -15.45 -10.42 8.32
CA LEU A 350 -16.08 -11.19 9.39
C LEU A 350 -16.30 -12.65 8.97
N PRO A 351 -15.75 -13.65 9.71
CA PRO A 351 -15.87 -15.07 9.32
C PRO A 351 -17.29 -15.58 9.15
N GLU A 352 -18.24 -15.06 9.91
CA GLU A 352 -19.67 -15.37 9.82
C GLU A 352 -20.30 -14.99 8.47
N ASN A 353 -19.67 -14.06 7.73
CA ASN A 353 -20.15 -13.59 6.43
C ASN A 353 -19.64 -14.45 5.27
N TRP A 354 -18.75 -15.41 5.52
CA TRP A 354 -18.18 -16.25 4.48
C TRP A 354 -19.11 -17.43 4.14
N ALA A 355 -19.12 -17.81 2.87
CA ALA A 355 -19.72 -19.06 2.44
C ALA A 355 -18.88 -20.22 3.02
N ARG A 356 -19.52 -21.07 3.81
CA ARG A 356 -18.87 -22.31 4.28
C ARG A 356 -18.53 -23.18 3.08
N PRO A 357 -17.35 -23.83 3.04
CA PRO A 357 -17.06 -24.79 1.98
C PRO A 357 -18.17 -25.86 1.99
N GLN A 358 -18.87 -26.01 0.86
CA GLN A 358 -19.82 -27.10 0.71
C GLN A 358 -19.05 -28.41 0.89
N PRO A 359 -19.52 -29.35 1.74
CA PRO A 359 -18.94 -30.68 1.75
C PRO A 359 -19.11 -31.25 0.34
N GLN A 360 -18.00 -31.57 -0.32
CA GLN A 360 -18.03 -32.24 -1.62
C GLN A 360 -18.85 -33.52 -1.45
N THR A 361 -20.05 -33.54 -2.00
CA THR A 361 -20.79 -34.78 -2.18
C THR A 361 -19.95 -35.67 -3.10
N THR A 362 -19.18 -36.57 -2.51
CA THR A 362 -18.64 -37.74 -3.19
C THR A 362 -19.82 -38.48 -3.81
N GLN A 363 -20.08 -38.23 -5.09
CA GLN A 363 -20.81 -39.16 -5.94
C GLN A 363 -19.96 -40.43 -6.03
N ARG A 364 -20.12 -41.32 -5.05
CA ARG A 364 -19.76 -42.72 -5.22
C ARG A 364 -20.67 -43.27 -6.31
N ALA A 365 -20.09 -43.41 -7.50
CA ALA A 365 -20.67 -44.21 -8.58
C ALA A 365 -21.08 -45.57 -8.03
N ARG A 366 -22.38 -45.84 -7.98
CA ARG A 366 -22.92 -47.19 -7.92
C ARG A 366 -22.79 -47.79 -9.30
N GLU A 367 -21.64 -48.39 -9.60
CA GLU A 367 -21.56 -49.41 -10.63
C GLU A 367 -22.11 -50.70 -10.03
N THR A 368 -23.41 -50.93 -10.24
CA THR A 368 -24.02 -52.24 -10.01
C THR A 368 -23.60 -53.19 -11.13
N SER A 369 -22.89 -54.24 -10.71
CA SER A 369 -22.53 -55.44 -11.47
C SER A 369 -23.62 -55.95 -12.41
N LYS A 370 -23.29 -56.11 -13.70
CA LYS A 370 -23.88 -57.12 -14.59
C LYS A 370 -22.89 -57.49 -15.70
N ALA A 371 -22.28 -58.67 -15.57
CA ALA A 371 -21.95 -59.57 -16.67
C ALA A 371 -21.47 -60.91 -16.07
N ASN A 372 -22.41 -61.86 -15.95
CA ASN A 372 -22.20 -63.22 -16.43
C ASN A 372 -22.68 -63.25 -17.87
#